data_AF-X1URS6-F1
#
_entry.id   AF-X1URS6-F1
#
_cell.length_a   1.000
_cell.length_b   1.000
_cell.length_c   1.000
_cell.angle_alpha   90.00
_cell.angle_beta   90.00
_cell.angle_gamma   90.00
#
_symmetry.space_group_name_H-M   'P 1'
#
loop_
_entity.id
_entity.type
_entity.pdbx_description
1 polymer ?
#
loop_
_entity_poly.entity_id
_entity_poly.type
_entity_poly.pdbx_seq_one_letter_code
_entity_poly.pdbx_strand_id
1 'polypeptide(L)'
;MLEIFNKVDELREQKRKREEELIENKKAADRYHEQYLQVMNQRKKISKDKRPYNPSKKPHFRAKNIRKKNEMIEKIKQNKLAEAIEKQKAGKKLNLFEARLILERAER
;
A
#
# COMPACT_ATOMS: atom_id res chain seq x y z
N MET A 1 30.15 -32.31 43.93
CA MET A 1 30.26 -30.99 43.25
C MET A 1 30.31 -31.14 41.73
N LEU A 2 31.24 -31.90 41.15
CA LEU A 2 31.33 -32.12 39.69
C LEU A 2 30.05 -32.68 39.04
N GLU A 3 29.38 -33.63 39.68
CA GLU A 3 28.12 -34.21 39.15
C GLU A 3 26.99 -33.18 39.01
N ILE A 4 26.98 -32.15 39.87
CA ILE A 4 25.97 -31.09 39.82
C ILE A 4 26.24 -30.19 38.60
N PHE A 5 27.51 -29.87 38.32
CA PHE A 5 27.88 -29.11 37.14
C PHE A 5 27.52 -29.84 35.84
N ASN A 6 27.82 -31.14 35.75
CA ASN A 6 27.47 -31.95 34.58
C ASN A 6 25.95 -31.95 34.34
N LYS A 7 25.13 -32.09 35.39
CA LYS A 7 23.66 -32.01 35.27
C LYS A 7 23.18 -30.65 34.80
N VAL A 8 23.81 -29.56 35.24
CA VAL A 8 23.45 -28.20 34.81
C VAL A 8 23.73 -28.01 33.33
N ASP A 9 24.85 -28.54 32.83
CA ASP A 9 25.21 -28.45 31.42
C ASP A 9 24.28 -29.31 30.54
N GLU A 10 23.92 -30.52 30.97
CA GLU A 10 22.90 -31.34 30.31
C GLU A 10 21.54 -30.63 30.20
N LEU A 11 21.09 -30.00 31.30
CA LEU A 11 19.83 -29.25 31.31
C LEU A 11 19.88 -28.04 30.37
N ARG A 12 21.04 -27.37 30.24
CA ARG A 12 21.24 -26.27 29.28
C ARG A 12 21.16 -26.77 27.85
N GLU A 13 21.77 -27.91 27.54
CA GLU A 13 21.68 -28.50 26.20
C GLU A 13 20.26 -28.95 25.85
N GLN A 14 19.55 -29.59 26.78
CA GLN A 14 18.15 -29.98 26.58
C GLN A 14 17.26 -28.76 26.33
N LYS A 15 17.48 -27.67 27.06
CA LYS A 15 16.77 -26.41 26.84
C LYS A 15 17.04 -25.87 25.43
N ARG A 16 18.29 -25.81 25.00
CA ARG A 16 18.67 -25.34 23.65
C ARG A 16 18.02 -26.18 22.55
N LYS A 17 18.07 -27.50 22.65
CA LYS A 17 17.44 -28.41 21.68
C LYS A 17 15.93 -28.18 21.57
N ARG A 18 15.24 -28.04 22.70
CA ARG A 18 13.80 -27.72 22.70
C ARG A 18 13.50 -26.36 22.09
N GLU A 19 14.33 -25.35 22.37
CA GLU A 19 14.18 -24.02 21.77
C GLU A 19 14.36 -24.08 20.25
N GLU A 20 15.37 -24.81 19.76
CA GLU A 20 15.60 -25.03 18.33
C GLU A 20 14.42 -25.76 17.66
N GLU A 21 13.93 -26.84 18.26
CA GLU A 21 12.75 -27.58 17.78
C GLU A 21 11.50 -26.68 17.70
N LEU A 22 11.27 -25.82 18.71
CA LEU A 22 10.13 -24.89 18.70
C LEU A 22 10.28 -23.84 17.59
N ILE A 23 11.49 -23.34 17.36
CA ILE A 23 11.77 -22.38 16.29
C ILE A 23 11.55 -23.02 14.92
N GLU A 24 12.02 -24.24 14.71
CA GLU A 24 11.82 -24.98 13.47
C GLU A 24 10.34 -25.28 13.21
N ASN A 25 9.60 -25.72 14.23
CA ASN A 25 8.16 -25.94 14.14
C ASN A 25 7.40 -24.67 13.78
N LYS A 26 7.76 -23.53 14.39
CA LYS A 26 7.18 -22.24 14.04
C LYS A 26 7.46 -21.88 12.57
N LYS A 27 8.72 -21.99 12.12
CA LYS A 27 9.09 -21.74 10.73
C LYS A 27 8.34 -22.65 9.75
N ALA A 28 8.14 -23.91 10.12
CA ALA A 28 7.38 -24.86 9.31
C ALA A 28 5.90 -24.46 9.22
N ALA A 29 5.27 -24.11 10.35
CA ALA A 29 3.89 -23.63 10.38
C ALA A 29 3.69 -22.37 9.53
N ASP A 30 4.60 -21.40 9.62
CA ASP A 30 4.58 -20.17 8.82
C ASP A 30 4.66 -20.50 7.32
N ARG A 31 5.55 -21.41 6.91
CA ARG A 31 5.65 -21.87 5.51
C ARG A 31 4.36 -22.52 5.01
N TYR A 32 3.74 -23.40 5.81
CA TYR A 32 2.46 -24.01 5.45
C TYR A 32 1.34 -22.97 5.31
N HIS A 33 1.33 -21.97 6.19
CA HIS A 33 0.36 -20.88 6.12
C HIS A 33 0.52 -20.05 4.84
N GLU A 34 1.75 -19.71 4.46
CA GLU A 34 2.03 -19.00 3.21
C GLU A 34 1.59 -19.79 1.99
N GLN A 35 1.91 -21.09 1.94
CA GLN A 35 1.47 -21.99 0.86
C GLN A 35 -0.06 -22.05 0.76
N TYR A 36 -0.75 -22.17 1.89
CA TYR A 36 -2.21 -22.14 1.94
C TYR A 36 -2.77 -20.83 1.36
N LEU A 37 -2.23 -19.68 1.78
CA LEU A 37 -2.66 -18.38 1.26
C LEU A 37 -2.44 -18.27 -0.26
N GLN A 38 -1.31 -18.78 -0.77
CA GLN A 38 -1.03 -18.80 -2.21
C GLN A 38 -2.09 -19.60 -2.97
N VAL A 39 -2.39 -20.82 -2.53
CA VAL A 39 -3.42 -21.67 -3.16
C VAL A 39 -4.80 -21.01 -3.11
N MET A 40 -5.17 -20.42 -1.97
CA MET A 40 -6.45 -19.73 -1.83
C MET A 40 -6.54 -18.49 -2.72
N ASN A 41 -5.45 -17.75 -2.88
CA ASN A 41 -5.37 -16.60 -3.79
C ASN A 41 -5.47 -17.03 -5.25
N GLN A 42 -4.83 -18.14 -5.65
CA GLN A 42 -4.97 -18.71 -6.99
C GLN A 42 -6.43 -19.13 -7.26
N ARG A 43 -7.07 -19.84 -6.35
CA ARG A 43 -8.50 -20.21 -6.45
C ARG A 43 -9.41 -19.00 -6.61
N LYS A 44 -9.17 -17.94 -5.82
CA LYS A 44 -9.93 -16.68 -5.91
C LYS A 44 -9.73 -15.98 -7.26
N LYS A 45 -8.52 -15.99 -7.84
CA LYS A 45 -8.26 -15.45 -9.18
C LYS A 45 -9.07 -16.21 -10.24
N ILE A 46 -8.93 -17.53 -10.26
CA ILE A 46 -9.68 -18.41 -11.19
C ILE A 46 -11.20 -18.21 -11.05
N SER A 47 -11.72 -18.08 -9.84
CA SER A 47 -13.15 -17.83 -9.60
C SER A 47 -13.61 -16.43 -10.06
N LYS A 48 -12.75 -15.40 -9.93
CA LYS A 48 -13.05 -14.05 -10.43
C LYS A 48 -13.08 -14.01 -11.96
N ASP A 49 -12.16 -14.72 -12.61
CA ASP A 49 -12.07 -14.76 -14.07
C ASP A 49 -13.21 -15.57 -14.71
N LYS A 50 -13.81 -16.49 -13.95
CA LYS A 50 -15.03 -17.23 -14.33
C LYS A 50 -16.33 -16.44 -14.11
N ARG A 51 -16.28 -15.19 -13.63
CA ARG A 51 -17.51 -14.38 -13.56
C ARG A 51 -17.98 -14.11 -14.99
N PRO A 52 -19.23 -14.47 -15.35
CA PRO A 52 -19.76 -14.14 -16.65
C PRO A 52 -19.66 -12.63 -16.84
N TYR A 53 -19.04 -12.23 -17.95
CA TYR A 53 -19.00 -10.83 -18.37
C TYR A 53 -20.43 -10.32 -18.41
N ASN A 54 -20.76 -9.39 -17.53
CA ASN A 54 -22.09 -8.81 -17.44
C ASN A 54 -22.06 -7.44 -18.14
N PRO A 55 -22.37 -7.36 -19.45
CA PRO A 55 -22.35 -6.11 -20.21
C PRO A 55 -23.34 -5.06 -19.69
N SER A 56 -24.28 -5.47 -18.82
CA SER A 56 -25.35 -4.62 -18.27
C SER A 56 -24.87 -3.59 -17.24
N LYS A 57 -23.64 -3.67 -16.72
CA LYS A 57 -23.09 -2.61 -15.85
C LYS A 57 -22.68 -1.41 -16.70
N LYS A 58 -23.68 -0.63 -17.11
CA LYS A 58 -23.52 0.60 -17.90
C LYS A 58 -22.39 1.48 -17.32
N PRO A 59 -21.49 2.04 -18.15
CA PRO A 59 -20.36 2.87 -17.71
C PRO A 59 -20.76 4.19 -17.02
N HIS A 60 -22.06 4.48 -16.95
CA HIS A 60 -22.63 5.73 -16.47
C HIS A 60 -22.22 6.09 -15.02
N PHE A 61 -21.99 5.10 -14.14
CA PHE A 61 -21.58 5.38 -12.76
C PHE A 61 -20.11 5.82 -12.67
N ARG A 62 -19.24 5.35 -13.58
CA ARG A 62 -17.83 5.77 -13.62
C ARG A 62 -17.69 7.20 -14.15
N ALA A 63 -18.44 7.54 -15.20
CA ALA A 63 -18.41 8.89 -15.78
C ALA A 63 -18.82 9.98 -14.77
N LYS A 64 -19.86 9.73 -13.96
CA LYS A 64 -20.32 10.69 -12.93
C LYS A 64 -19.26 10.95 -11.86
N ASN A 65 -18.53 9.92 -11.45
CA ASN A 65 -17.46 10.05 -10.46
C ASN A 65 -16.20 10.73 -11.04
N ILE A 66 -15.88 10.48 -12.31
CA ILE A 66 -14.79 11.17 -13.01
C ILE A 66 -15.10 12.67 -13.14
N ARG A 67 -16.34 13.02 -13.52
CA ARG A 67 -16.77 14.42 -13.62
C ARG A 67 -16.63 15.16 -12.28
N LYS A 68 -17.14 14.58 -11.19
CA LYS A 68 -16.99 15.17 -9.84
C LYS A 68 -15.54 15.34 -9.42
N LYS A 69 -14.66 14.38 -9.77
CA LYS A 69 -13.22 14.48 -9.49
C LYS A 69 -12.57 15.61 -10.30
N ASN A 70 -12.91 15.73 -11.57
CA ASN A 70 -12.39 16.80 -12.43
C ASN A 70 -12.84 18.17 -11.93
N GLU A 71 -14.12 18.32 -11.54
CA GLU A 71 -14.64 19.55 -10.93
C GLU A 71 -13.89 19.91 -9.65
N MET A 72 -13.54 18.94 -8.80
CA MET A 72 -12.74 19.18 -7.59
C MET A 72 -11.31 19.62 -7.93
N ILE A 73 -10.69 18.99 -8.93
CA ILE A 73 -9.33 19.33 -9.38
C ILE A 73 -9.28 20.75 -9.95
N GLU A 74 -10.29 21.15 -10.72
CA GLU A 74 -10.38 22.51 -11.27
C GLU A 74 -10.48 23.57 -10.18
N LYS A 75 -11.28 23.33 -9.13
CA LYS A 75 -11.36 24.22 -7.97
C LYS A 75 -10.00 24.37 -7.26
N ILE A 76 -9.28 23.26 -7.08
CA ILE A 76 -7.95 23.29 -6.46
C ILE A 76 -6.97 24.09 -7.33
N LYS A 77 -7.01 23.92 -8.67
CA LYS A 77 -6.17 24.71 -9.59
C LYS A 77 -6.46 26.20 -9.49
N GLN A 78 -7.74 26.60 -9.43
CA GLN A 78 -8.14 27.99 -9.29
C GLN A 78 -7.64 28.61 -7.98
N ASN A 79 -7.76 27.89 -6.86
CA ASN A 79 -7.26 28.36 -5.56
C ASN A 79 -5.74 28.56 -5.58
N LYS A 80 -4.99 27.57 -6.08
CA LYS A 80 -3.53 27.67 -6.19
C LYS A 80 -3.07 28.77 -7.15
N LEU A 81 -3.83 29.02 -8.20
CA LEU A 81 -3.58 30.12 -9.13
C LEU A 81 -3.76 31.48 -8.44
N ALA A 82 -4.80 31.64 -7.62
CA ALA A 82 -5.01 32.86 -6.84
C ALA A 82 -3.85 33.10 -5.86
N GLU A 83 -3.46 32.06 -5.10
CA GLU A 83 -2.31 32.11 -4.20
C GLU A 83 -1.01 32.45 -4.93
N ALA A 84 -0.79 31.89 -6.12
CA ALA A 84 0.38 32.17 -6.94
C ALA A 84 0.43 33.64 -7.37
N ILE A 85 -0.70 34.22 -7.75
CA ILE A 85 -0.79 35.65 -8.12
C ILE A 85 -0.50 36.55 -6.92
N GLU A 86 -1.01 36.21 -5.73
CA GLU A 86 -0.70 36.95 -4.51
C GLU A 86 0.78 36.89 -4.14
N LYS A 87 1.40 35.70 -4.26
CA LYS A 87 2.85 35.53 -4.07
C LYS A 87 3.66 36.35 -5.07
N GLN A 88 3.25 36.36 -6.34
CA GLN A 88 3.91 37.13 -7.39
C GLN A 88 3.86 38.63 -7.08
N LYS A 89 2.68 39.14 -6.71
CA LYS A 89 2.50 40.55 -6.29
C LYS A 89 3.34 40.89 -5.06
N ALA A 90 3.46 39.96 -4.12
CA ALA A 90 4.28 40.11 -2.91
C ALA A 90 5.79 39.91 -3.15
N GLY A 91 6.24 39.65 -4.39
CA GLY A 91 7.65 39.41 -4.72
C GLY A 91 8.22 38.10 -4.14
N LYS A 92 7.36 37.17 -3.73
CA LYS A 92 7.77 35.88 -3.14
C LYS A 92 8.09 34.86 -4.23
N LYS A 93 9.05 33.99 -3.95
CA LYS A 93 9.43 32.92 -4.89
C LYS A 93 8.26 31.96 -5.13
N LEU A 94 7.93 31.75 -6.40
CA LEU A 94 6.88 30.82 -6.84
C LEU A 94 7.43 29.39 -6.96
N ASN A 95 6.59 28.40 -6.67
CA ASN A 95 6.87 27.00 -6.97
C ASN A 95 6.71 26.74 -8.50
N LEU A 96 7.38 25.73 -9.04
CA LEU A 96 7.29 25.34 -10.46
C LEU A 96 5.84 25.13 -10.93
N PHE A 97 5.01 24.53 -10.08
CA PHE A 97 3.59 24.31 -10.38
C PHE A 97 2.78 25.62 -10.40
N GLU A 98 3.06 26.53 -9.48
CA GLU A 98 2.41 27.84 -9.40
C GLU A 98 2.81 28.73 -10.59
N ALA A 99 4.09 28.73 -10.96
CA ALA A 99 4.60 29.42 -12.13
C ALA A 99 3.97 28.87 -13.43
N ARG A 100 3.90 27.53 -13.56
CA ARG A 100 3.24 26.89 -14.72
C ARG A 100 1.76 27.27 -14.81
N LEU A 101 1.04 27.34 -13.69
CA LEU A 101 -0.37 27.74 -13.68
C LEU A 101 -0.57 29.19 -14.16
N ILE A 102 0.32 30.10 -13.77
CA ILE A 102 0.26 31.50 -14.23
C ILE A 102 0.53 31.59 -15.74
N LEU A 103 1.52 30.85 -16.24
CA LEU A 103 1.83 30.81 -17.68
C LEU A 103 0.68 30.21 -18.50
N GLU A 104 0.10 29.09 -18.05
CA GLU A 104 -1.05 28.46 -18.70
C GLU A 104 -2.28 29.40 -18.75
N ARG A 105 -2.42 30.31 -17.78
CA ARG A 105 -3.44 31.36 -17.82
C ARG A 105 -3.12 32.46 -18.84
N ALA A 106 -1.86 32.85 -18.96
CA ALA A 106 -1.44 33.93 -19.87
C ALA A 106 -1.46 33.52 -21.35
N GLU A 107 -1.34 32.22 -21.64
CA GLU A 107 -1.42 31.65 -22.99
C GLU A 107 -2.85 31.42 -23.50
N ARG A 108 -3.85 31.52 -22.62
CA ARG A 108 -5.29 31.43 -22.97
C ARG A 108 -5.90 32.81 -23.16
#